data_AF-A0A1I4S4P8-F1
#
_entry.id   AF-A0A1I4S4P8-F1
#
_cell.length_a   1.000
_cell.length_b   1.000
_cell.length_c   1.000
_cell.angle_alpha   90.00
_cell.angle_beta   90.00
_cell.angle_gamma   90.00
#
_symmetry.space_group_name_H-M   'P 1'
#
loop_
_entity.id
_entity.type
_entity.pdbx_description
1 polymer ?
#
loop_
_entity_poly.entity_id
_entity_poly.type
_entity_poly.pdbx_seq_one_letter_code
_entity_poly.pdbx_strand_id
1 'polypeptide(L)'
;MAFDAVLCDLDGVLRWWDPAIMRDAERIGALPPGALAGAAFAPERLLPAITGAQTDEQWRAAVASDLAEHCGADAAREVVAHWSEPAGAVVDEVAEILAGLRVPVVLVSNATSRLDSDLAALGVLDLFDGVVNSSSVGVAKPDPAIYHFAARQAGAELDGCLFIDDTRANVEAARALGMTGLHYRDPVGLRAALA
;
A
#
# COMPACT_ATOMS: atom_id res chain seq x y z
N MET A 1 22.53 -14.28 3.59
CA MET A 1 21.49 -13.30 3.99
C MET A 1 21.02 -13.73 5.37
N ALA A 2 20.83 -12.80 6.30
CA ALA A 2 20.52 -13.11 7.70
C ALA A 2 19.03 -13.46 7.95
N PHE A 3 18.18 -13.32 6.94
CA PHE A 3 16.73 -13.53 7.03
C PHE A 3 16.30 -14.73 6.20
N ASP A 4 15.23 -15.38 6.63
CA ASP A 4 14.56 -16.47 5.92
C ASP A 4 13.55 -15.94 4.90
N ALA A 5 13.02 -14.72 5.11
CA ALA A 5 12.09 -14.05 4.20
C ALA A 5 12.12 -12.52 4.35
N VAL A 6 11.65 -11.83 3.31
CA VAL A 6 11.41 -10.38 3.30
C VAL A 6 9.93 -10.09 3.09
N LEU A 7 9.34 -9.35 4.03
CA LEU A 7 7.96 -8.88 3.97
C LEU A 7 7.98 -7.38 3.64
N CYS A 8 7.48 -7.00 2.47
CA CYS A 8 7.67 -5.67 1.91
C CYS A 8 6.35 -4.92 1.76
N ASP A 9 6.31 -3.68 2.24
CA ASP A 9 5.24 -2.76 1.90
C ASP A 9 5.28 -2.31 0.43
N LEU A 10 4.18 -1.74 -0.07
CA LEU A 10 4.08 -1.24 -1.44
C LEU A 10 4.27 0.28 -1.48
N ASP A 11 3.32 1.03 -0.93
CA ASP A 11 3.28 2.48 -1.02
C ASP A 11 4.37 3.13 -0.17
N GLY A 12 5.15 4.04 -0.75
CA GLY A 12 6.28 4.67 -0.04
C GLY A 12 7.53 3.79 0.03
N VAL A 13 7.46 2.52 -0.40
CA VAL A 13 8.61 1.61 -0.53
C VAL A 13 8.90 1.29 -2.00
N LEU A 14 8.08 0.45 -2.63
CA LEU A 14 8.24 0.04 -4.03
C LEU A 14 7.45 0.96 -5.00
N ARG A 15 6.31 1.49 -4.56
CA ARG A 15 5.43 2.36 -5.35
C ARG A 15 5.48 3.79 -4.83
N TRP A 16 5.64 4.72 -5.77
CA TRP A 16 5.55 6.16 -5.53
C TRP A 16 4.36 6.78 -6.26
N TRP A 17 3.78 7.79 -5.64
CA TRP A 17 2.67 8.57 -6.18
C TRP A 17 3.11 10.01 -6.45
N ASP A 18 2.79 10.53 -7.64
CA ASP A 18 2.97 11.95 -7.90
C ASP A 18 1.93 12.75 -7.11
N PRO A 19 2.37 13.58 -6.14
CA PRO A 19 1.44 14.37 -5.34
C PRO A 19 0.68 15.43 -6.18
N ALA A 20 1.10 15.69 -7.42
CA ALA A 20 0.35 16.52 -8.36
C ALA A 20 -0.98 15.90 -8.75
N ILE A 21 -1.09 14.58 -8.89
CA ILE A 21 -2.33 13.90 -9.34
C ILE A 21 -3.53 14.33 -8.48
N MET A 22 -3.36 14.30 -7.14
CA MET A 22 -4.42 14.70 -6.23
C MET A 22 -4.74 16.19 -6.32
N ARG A 23 -3.72 17.06 -6.42
CA ARG A 23 -3.92 18.51 -6.59
C ARG A 23 -4.60 18.84 -7.91
N ASP A 24 -4.33 18.06 -8.95
CA ASP A 24 -4.87 18.24 -10.30
C ASP A 24 -6.33 17.81 -10.33
N ALA A 25 -6.64 16.68 -9.70
CA ALA A 25 -8.01 16.24 -9.45
C ALA A 25 -8.82 17.29 -8.67
N GLU A 26 -8.26 17.86 -7.60
CA GLU A 26 -8.93 18.92 -6.84
C GLU A 26 -9.23 20.16 -7.70
N ARG A 27 -8.33 20.53 -8.63
CA ARG A 27 -8.57 21.64 -9.57
C ARG A 27 -9.70 21.36 -10.56
N ILE A 28 -9.87 20.12 -11.01
CA ILE A 28 -10.99 19.71 -11.89
C ILE A 28 -12.33 20.01 -11.21
N GLY A 29 -12.46 19.64 -9.94
CA GLY A 29 -13.68 19.85 -9.16
C GLY A 29 -13.81 21.24 -8.52
N ALA A 30 -12.86 22.15 -8.73
CA ALA A 30 -12.75 23.41 -7.98
C ALA A 30 -12.84 23.21 -6.45
N LEU A 31 -12.26 22.11 -5.96
CA LEU A 31 -12.33 21.70 -4.56
C LEU A 31 -11.33 22.49 -3.70
N PRO A 32 -11.63 22.71 -2.40
CA PRO A 32 -10.64 23.19 -1.45
C PRO A 32 -9.43 22.24 -1.37
N PRO A 33 -8.20 22.76 -1.15
CA PRO A 33 -7.03 21.91 -0.96
C PRO A 33 -7.22 20.89 0.17
N GLY A 34 -6.94 19.62 -0.11
CA GLY A 34 -7.07 18.52 0.84
C GLY A 34 -8.49 17.95 0.97
N ALA A 35 -9.48 18.47 0.25
CA ALA A 35 -10.84 17.94 0.28
C ALA A 35 -10.89 16.48 -0.23
N LEU A 36 -10.14 16.17 -1.29
CA LEU A 36 -10.11 14.81 -1.84
C LEU A 36 -9.42 13.85 -0.87
N ALA A 37 -8.28 14.24 -0.29
CA ALA A 37 -7.61 13.45 0.74
C ALA A 37 -8.50 13.22 1.97
N GLY A 38 -9.19 14.27 2.42
CA GLY A 38 -10.11 14.21 3.56
C GLY A 38 -11.28 13.27 3.30
N ALA A 39 -11.86 13.30 2.10
CA ALA A 39 -12.91 12.38 1.72
C ALA A 39 -12.41 10.93 1.60
N ALA A 40 -11.26 10.71 0.93
CA ALA A 40 -10.75 9.37 0.61
C ALA A 40 -10.18 8.61 1.80
N PHE A 41 -9.43 9.30 2.66
CA PHE A 41 -8.59 8.68 3.70
C PHE A 41 -9.11 8.86 5.12
N ALA A 42 -10.30 9.46 5.29
CA ALA A 42 -10.99 9.43 6.58
C ALA A 42 -11.15 7.96 7.04
N PRO A 43 -10.86 7.62 8.32
CA PRO A 43 -10.90 6.24 8.80
C PRO A 43 -12.23 5.52 8.51
N GLU A 44 -13.35 6.21 8.69
CA GLU A 44 -14.70 5.70 8.41
C GLU A 44 -14.93 5.35 6.93
N ARG A 45 -14.17 5.97 6.02
CA ARG A 45 -14.23 5.73 4.58
C ARG A 45 -13.23 4.66 4.16
N LEU A 46 -11.99 4.77 4.62
CA LEU A 46 -10.89 3.92 4.18
C LEU A 46 -10.92 2.54 4.82
N LEU A 47 -11.18 2.43 6.13
CA LEU A 47 -11.09 1.15 6.86
C LEU A 47 -11.96 0.05 6.26
N PRO A 48 -13.25 0.29 5.91
CA PRO A 48 -14.07 -0.74 5.26
C PRO A 48 -13.50 -1.23 3.92
N ALA A 49 -12.89 -0.33 3.14
CA ALA A 49 -12.29 -0.66 1.85
C ALA A 49 -11.03 -1.51 2.00
N ILE A 50 -10.12 -1.12 2.91
CA ILE A 50 -8.85 -1.82 3.13
C ILE A 50 -8.98 -3.07 4.01
N THR A 51 -10.15 -3.32 4.62
CA THR A 51 -10.46 -4.56 5.34
C THR A 51 -11.49 -5.43 4.62
N GLY A 52 -11.82 -5.11 3.36
CA GLY A 52 -12.62 -5.96 2.49
C GLY A 52 -14.13 -5.94 2.76
N ALA A 53 -14.61 -5.08 3.66
CA ALA A 53 -16.04 -4.86 3.86
C ALA A 53 -16.69 -4.08 2.70
N GLN A 54 -15.89 -3.38 1.90
CA GLN A 54 -16.30 -2.71 0.68
C GLN A 54 -15.28 -2.95 -0.44
N THR A 55 -15.76 -3.01 -1.68
CA THR A 55 -14.88 -3.02 -2.84
C THR A 55 -14.29 -1.63 -3.06
N ASP A 56 -13.20 -1.60 -3.79
CA ASP A 56 -12.55 -0.39 -4.28
C ASP A 56 -13.50 0.52 -5.11
N GLU A 57 -14.37 -0.05 -5.93
CA GLU A 57 -15.39 0.71 -6.67
C GLU A 57 -16.42 1.34 -5.74
N GLN A 58 -16.87 0.62 -4.72
CA GLN A 58 -17.81 1.13 -3.72
C GLN A 58 -17.17 2.28 -2.92
N TRP A 59 -15.91 2.12 -2.52
CA TRP A 59 -15.14 3.15 -1.84
C TRP A 59 -15.04 4.41 -2.70
N ARG A 60 -14.59 4.30 -3.96
CA ARG A 60 -14.51 5.44 -4.89
C ARG A 60 -15.85 6.12 -5.13
N ALA A 61 -16.92 5.35 -5.31
CA ALA A 61 -18.26 5.91 -5.47
C ALA A 61 -18.69 6.72 -4.24
N ALA A 62 -18.33 6.26 -3.05
CA ALA A 62 -18.64 6.97 -1.82
C ALA A 62 -17.78 8.23 -1.62
N VAL A 63 -16.50 8.19 -2.02
CA VAL A 63 -15.65 9.40 -2.08
C VAL A 63 -16.26 10.45 -3.03
N ALA A 64 -16.71 10.03 -4.21
CA ALA A 64 -17.39 10.94 -5.14
C ALA A 64 -18.68 11.50 -4.53
N SER A 65 -19.43 10.71 -3.75
CA SER A 65 -20.63 11.18 -3.05
C SER A 65 -20.30 12.28 -2.03
N ASP A 66 -19.21 12.15 -1.27
CA ASP A 66 -18.80 13.16 -0.27
C ASP A 66 -18.38 14.47 -0.95
N LEU A 67 -17.70 14.37 -2.10
CA LEU A 67 -17.25 15.54 -2.86
C LEU A 67 -18.38 16.22 -3.64
N ALA A 68 -19.48 15.51 -3.92
CA ALA A 68 -20.61 16.04 -4.68
C ALA A 68 -21.29 17.22 -3.98
N GLU A 69 -21.24 17.31 -2.66
CA GLU A 69 -21.73 18.47 -1.90
C GLU A 69 -20.98 19.77 -2.22
N HIS A 70 -19.72 19.65 -2.67
CA HIS A 70 -18.84 20.78 -2.97
C HIS A 70 -18.84 21.16 -4.45
N CYS A 71 -18.89 20.18 -5.35
CA CYS A 71 -18.66 20.40 -6.78
C CYS A 71 -19.77 19.86 -7.71
N GLY A 72 -20.79 19.20 -7.15
CA GLY A 72 -21.83 18.50 -7.91
C GLY A 72 -21.41 17.08 -8.32
N ALA A 73 -22.39 16.21 -8.54
CA ALA A 73 -22.17 14.77 -8.72
C ALA A 73 -21.34 14.41 -9.97
N ASP A 74 -21.50 15.16 -11.07
CA ASP A 74 -20.75 14.88 -12.30
C ASP A 74 -19.27 15.24 -12.15
N ALA A 75 -18.98 16.44 -11.63
CA ALA A 75 -17.61 16.87 -11.36
C ALA A 75 -16.93 15.96 -10.32
N ALA A 76 -17.64 15.55 -9.26
CA ALA A 76 -17.08 14.66 -8.26
C ALA A 76 -16.66 13.29 -8.83
N ARG A 77 -17.46 12.74 -9.76
CA ARG A 77 -17.10 11.51 -10.47
C ARG A 77 -15.87 11.70 -11.36
N GLU A 78 -15.76 12.84 -12.04
CA GLU A 78 -14.58 13.18 -12.85
C GLU A 78 -13.32 13.34 -12.01
N VAL A 79 -13.42 14.03 -10.86
CA VAL A 79 -12.33 14.18 -9.88
C VAL A 79 -11.81 12.80 -9.45
N VAL A 80 -12.70 11.91 -9.03
CA VAL A 80 -12.32 10.58 -8.55
C VAL A 80 -11.78 9.70 -9.69
N ALA A 81 -12.35 9.80 -10.89
CA ALA A 81 -11.85 9.08 -12.07
C ALA A 81 -10.43 9.52 -12.42
N HIS A 82 -10.17 10.82 -12.50
CA HIS A 82 -8.84 11.36 -12.78
C HIS A 82 -7.81 10.98 -11.72
N TRP A 83 -8.17 11.10 -10.44
CA TRP A 83 -7.28 10.74 -9.33
C TRP A 83 -6.90 9.25 -9.32
N SER A 84 -7.84 8.37 -9.70
CA SER A 84 -7.67 6.91 -9.62
C SER A 84 -7.24 6.24 -10.92
N GLU A 85 -7.05 7.00 -11.99
CA GLU A 85 -6.58 6.48 -13.28
C GLU A 85 -5.12 5.96 -13.20
N PRO A 86 -4.15 6.72 -12.64
CA PRO A 86 -2.76 6.25 -12.58
C PRO A 86 -2.59 5.09 -11.60
N ALA A 87 -1.71 4.13 -11.94
CA ALA A 87 -1.32 3.04 -11.04
C ALA A 87 -0.16 3.40 -10.09
N GLY A 88 0.42 4.60 -10.25
CA GLY A 88 1.66 5.03 -9.60
C GLY A 88 2.90 4.73 -10.47
N ALA A 89 4.09 4.88 -9.88
CA ALA A 89 5.36 4.53 -10.51
C ALA A 89 6.18 3.59 -9.62
N VAL A 90 6.88 2.64 -10.23
CA VAL A 90 7.79 1.74 -9.53
C VAL A 90 9.09 2.49 -9.22
N VAL A 91 9.63 2.27 -8.01
CA VAL A 91 10.97 2.71 -7.65
C VAL A 91 11.96 1.64 -8.12
N ASP A 92 12.54 1.83 -9.31
CA ASP A 92 13.39 0.84 -10.00
C ASP A 92 14.49 0.27 -9.10
N GLU A 93 15.16 1.12 -8.32
CA GLU A 93 16.24 0.66 -7.44
C GLU A 93 15.74 -0.31 -6.35
N VAL A 94 14.54 -0.11 -5.82
CA VAL A 94 13.92 -1.03 -4.85
C VAL A 94 13.52 -2.32 -5.55
N ALA A 95 12.92 -2.23 -6.74
CA ALA A 95 12.58 -3.40 -7.55
C ALA A 95 13.81 -4.27 -7.85
N GLU A 96 14.94 -3.66 -8.22
CA GLU A 96 16.22 -4.35 -8.45
C GLU A 96 16.76 -5.02 -7.19
N ILE A 97 16.66 -4.36 -6.03
CA ILE A 97 17.07 -4.95 -4.75
C ILE A 97 16.24 -6.19 -4.44
N LEU A 98 14.91 -6.08 -4.53
CA LEU A 98 13.98 -7.17 -4.23
C LEU A 98 14.16 -8.34 -5.20
N ALA A 99 14.29 -8.08 -6.50
CA ALA A 99 14.54 -9.09 -7.53
C ALA A 99 15.87 -9.84 -7.35
N GLY A 100 16.86 -9.19 -6.71
CA GLY A 100 18.16 -9.80 -6.40
C GLY A 100 18.15 -10.74 -5.20
N LEU A 101 17.06 -10.78 -4.43
CA LEU A 101 16.97 -11.61 -3.23
C LEU A 101 16.87 -13.10 -3.58
N ARG A 102 17.41 -13.95 -2.70
CA ARG A 102 17.41 -15.42 -2.83
C ARG A 102 16.51 -16.07 -1.77
N VAL A 103 15.67 -15.28 -1.14
CA VAL A 103 14.72 -15.66 -0.10
C VAL A 103 13.33 -15.19 -0.53
N PRO A 104 12.24 -15.83 -0.04
CA PRO A 104 10.90 -15.41 -0.39
C PRO A 104 10.65 -13.92 -0.11
N VAL A 105 10.05 -13.24 -1.09
CA VAL A 105 9.61 -11.85 -0.97
C VAL A 105 8.09 -11.82 -1.00
N VAL A 106 7.45 -11.40 0.08
CA VAL A 106 6.00 -11.29 0.19
C VAL A 106 5.61 -9.83 0.32
N LEU A 107 4.72 -9.36 -0.57
CA LEU A 107 4.12 -8.04 -0.46
C LEU A 107 3.09 -8.03 0.67
N VAL A 108 3.11 -6.99 1.51
CA VAL A 108 2.13 -6.78 2.60
C VAL A 108 1.59 -5.36 2.52
N SER A 109 0.40 -5.19 1.96
CA SER A 109 -0.17 -3.87 1.68
C SER A 109 -1.53 -3.66 2.33
N ASN A 110 -1.69 -2.47 2.92
CA ASN A 110 -3.00 -1.96 3.31
C ASN A 110 -3.67 -1.35 2.06
N ALA A 111 -4.33 -2.18 1.26
CA ALA A 111 -4.88 -1.80 -0.04
C ALA A 111 -6.35 -2.16 -0.17
N THR A 112 -7.00 -1.60 -1.19
CA THR A 112 -8.36 -1.96 -1.57
C THR A 112 -8.36 -3.23 -2.44
N SER A 113 -9.56 -3.68 -2.84
CA SER A 113 -9.71 -4.87 -3.70
C SER A 113 -9.10 -4.74 -5.11
N ARG A 114 -8.54 -3.58 -5.46
CA ARG A 114 -7.93 -3.30 -6.77
C ARG A 114 -6.46 -3.68 -6.87
N LEU A 115 -5.80 -4.00 -5.75
CA LEU A 115 -4.34 -4.21 -5.68
C LEU A 115 -3.79 -5.10 -6.80
N ASP A 116 -4.40 -6.25 -7.07
CA ASP A 116 -3.90 -7.18 -8.09
C ASP A 116 -3.84 -6.55 -9.49
N SER A 117 -4.83 -5.73 -9.84
CA SER A 117 -4.84 -5.01 -11.12
C SER A 117 -3.82 -3.87 -11.16
N ASP A 118 -3.57 -3.20 -10.03
CA ASP A 118 -2.52 -2.18 -9.93
C ASP A 118 -1.13 -2.81 -10.09
N LEU A 119 -0.87 -3.94 -9.42
CA LEU A 119 0.40 -4.68 -9.54
C LEU A 119 0.63 -5.19 -10.96
N ALA A 120 -0.44 -5.65 -11.64
CA ALA A 120 -0.38 -6.05 -13.05
C ALA A 120 -0.04 -4.87 -13.96
N ALA A 121 -0.68 -3.71 -13.75
CA ALA A 121 -0.43 -2.49 -14.53
C ALA A 121 1.00 -1.95 -14.31
N LEU A 122 1.55 -2.13 -13.10
CA LEU A 122 2.93 -1.77 -12.76
C LEU A 122 3.97 -2.79 -13.27
N GLY A 123 3.54 -4.00 -13.66
CA GLY A 123 4.45 -5.05 -14.13
C GLY A 123 5.33 -5.65 -13.03
N VAL A 124 4.87 -5.62 -11.77
CA VAL A 124 5.67 -6.04 -10.60
C VAL A 124 5.19 -7.33 -9.93
N LEU A 125 4.17 -7.99 -10.49
CA LEU A 125 3.64 -9.25 -9.91
C LEU A 125 4.73 -10.30 -9.73
N ASP A 126 5.64 -10.43 -10.70
CA ASP A 126 6.71 -11.42 -10.70
C ASP A 126 7.86 -11.10 -9.71
N LEU A 127 7.82 -9.94 -9.03
CA LEU A 127 8.78 -9.60 -7.96
C LEU A 127 8.46 -10.29 -6.63
N PHE A 128 7.25 -10.85 -6.48
CA PHE A 128 6.77 -11.36 -5.21
C PHE A 128 6.41 -12.85 -5.31
N ASP A 129 6.89 -13.63 -4.35
CA ASP A 129 6.49 -15.02 -4.14
C ASP A 129 5.08 -15.12 -3.51
N GLY A 130 4.59 -14.02 -2.95
CA GLY A 130 3.24 -13.93 -2.40
C GLY A 130 2.77 -12.49 -2.20
N VAL A 131 1.45 -12.31 -2.18
CA VAL A 131 0.80 -11.01 -1.90
C VAL A 131 -0.21 -11.19 -0.77
N VAL A 132 -0.02 -10.44 0.30
CA VAL A 132 -1.00 -10.23 1.38
C VAL A 132 -1.62 -8.86 1.20
N ASN A 133 -2.82 -8.85 0.61
CA ASN A 133 -3.69 -7.69 0.56
C ASN A 133 -4.59 -7.66 1.80
N SER A 134 -4.56 -6.58 2.57
CA SER A 134 -5.42 -6.39 3.74
C SER A 134 -6.91 -6.55 3.42
N SER A 135 -7.37 -6.10 2.24
CA SER A 135 -8.79 -6.23 1.87
C SER A 135 -9.18 -7.69 1.64
N SER A 136 -8.24 -8.54 1.25
CA SER A 136 -8.50 -9.96 1.00
C SER A 136 -8.46 -10.78 2.29
N VAL A 137 -7.63 -10.39 3.26
CA VAL A 137 -7.48 -11.12 4.54
C VAL A 137 -8.33 -10.54 5.68
N GLY A 138 -8.93 -9.37 5.49
CA GLY A 138 -9.86 -8.74 6.44
C GLY A 138 -9.20 -8.00 7.61
N VAL A 139 -7.87 -7.90 7.62
CA VAL A 139 -7.08 -7.23 8.66
C VAL A 139 -6.02 -6.36 8.02
N ALA A 140 -5.76 -5.19 8.59
CA ALA A 140 -4.80 -4.21 8.10
C ALA A 140 -3.65 -4.02 9.08
N LYS A 141 -2.45 -3.71 8.60
CA LYS A 141 -1.34 -3.22 9.43
C LYS A 141 -1.84 -2.02 10.26
N PRO A 142 -1.50 -1.92 11.56
CA PRO A 142 -0.51 -2.71 12.29
C PRO A 142 -1.07 -3.94 13.06
N ASP A 143 -2.22 -4.50 12.69
CA ASP A 143 -2.76 -5.69 13.36
C ASP A 143 -1.79 -6.89 13.29
N PRO A 144 -1.46 -7.56 14.42
CA PRO A 144 -0.56 -8.71 14.45
C PRO A 144 -0.88 -9.82 13.44
N ALA A 145 -2.16 -10.05 13.15
CA ALA A 145 -2.59 -11.13 12.28
C ALA A 145 -2.02 -10.98 10.86
N ILE A 146 -1.87 -9.75 10.34
CA ILE A 146 -1.38 -9.55 8.96
C ILE A 146 0.09 -9.99 8.79
N TYR A 147 0.92 -9.80 9.82
CA TYR A 147 2.32 -10.25 9.81
C TYR A 147 2.39 -11.78 9.85
N HIS A 148 1.53 -12.43 10.64
CA HIS A 148 1.43 -13.89 10.65
C HIS A 148 0.92 -14.46 9.32
N PHE A 149 -0.02 -13.79 8.65
CA PHE A 149 -0.45 -14.17 7.30
C PHE A 149 0.72 -14.15 6.32
N ALA A 150 1.49 -13.06 6.34
CA ALA A 150 2.63 -12.85 5.44
C ALA A 150 3.79 -13.81 5.71
N ALA A 151 4.18 -14.00 6.98
CA ALA A 151 5.23 -14.96 7.35
C ALA A 151 4.85 -16.41 6.96
N ARG A 152 3.57 -16.80 7.16
CA ARG A 152 3.07 -18.10 6.72
C ARG A 152 3.12 -18.26 5.20
N GLN A 153 2.79 -17.21 4.44
CA GLN A 153 2.86 -17.24 2.98
C GLN A 153 4.31 -17.34 2.49
N ALA A 154 5.25 -16.71 3.21
CA ALA A 154 6.68 -16.81 2.95
C ALA A 154 7.30 -18.16 3.38
N GLY A 155 6.59 -18.95 4.19
CA GLY A 155 7.12 -20.18 4.77
C GLY A 155 8.19 -19.95 5.84
N ALA A 156 8.14 -18.81 6.54
CA ALA A 156 9.13 -18.41 7.54
C ALA A 156 8.49 -18.15 8.91
N GLU A 157 9.31 -18.25 9.96
CA GLU A 157 8.94 -17.77 11.30
C GLU A 157 9.15 -16.24 11.38
N LEU A 158 8.42 -15.57 12.28
CA LEU A 158 8.48 -14.11 12.40
C LEU A 158 9.88 -13.57 12.75
N ASP A 159 10.61 -14.26 13.63
CA ASP A 159 11.97 -13.87 14.03
C ASP A 159 13.01 -14.04 12.91
N GLY A 160 12.71 -14.87 11.91
CA GLY A 160 13.47 -15.01 10.67
C GLY A 160 13.10 -13.99 9.59
N CYS A 161 12.08 -13.14 9.79
CA CYS A 161 11.61 -12.20 8.78
C CYS A 161 12.20 -10.79 8.95
N LEU A 162 12.56 -10.18 7.82
CA LEU A 162 12.72 -8.73 7.70
C LEU A 162 11.42 -8.10 7.21
N PHE A 163 10.85 -7.17 7.96
CA PHE A 163 9.72 -6.34 7.54
C PHE A 163 10.18 -4.95 7.13
N ILE A 164 9.78 -4.49 5.94
CA ILE A 164 10.16 -3.18 5.37
C ILE A 164 8.89 -2.37 5.15
N ASP A 165 8.80 -1.20 5.78
CA ASP A 165 7.62 -0.33 5.69
C ASP A 165 8.02 1.13 5.98
N ASP A 166 7.40 2.09 5.30
CA ASP A 166 7.68 3.52 5.47
C ASP A 166 6.97 4.12 6.70
N THR A 167 6.00 3.39 7.28
CA THR A 167 5.18 3.80 8.40
C THR A 167 5.70 3.21 9.70
N ARG A 168 6.27 4.09 10.54
CA ARG A 168 6.88 3.70 11.83
C ARG A 168 6.02 2.78 12.70
N ALA A 169 4.71 3.01 12.79
CA ALA A 169 3.82 2.21 13.62
C ALA A 169 3.72 0.74 13.15
N ASN A 170 3.76 0.49 11.84
CA ASN A 170 3.78 -0.86 11.28
C ASN A 170 5.09 -1.56 11.65
N VAL A 171 6.21 -0.86 11.52
CA VAL A 171 7.55 -1.38 11.86
C VAL A 171 7.66 -1.70 13.35
N GLU A 172 7.13 -0.83 14.22
CA GLU A 172 7.12 -1.06 15.67
C GLU A 172 6.26 -2.27 16.05
N ALA A 173 5.11 -2.46 15.39
CA ALA A 173 4.27 -3.64 15.59
C ALA A 173 4.97 -4.93 15.15
N ALA A 174 5.63 -4.94 13.98
CA ALA A 174 6.43 -6.07 13.52
C ALA A 174 7.56 -6.42 14.51
N ARG A 175 8.29 -5.41 15.01
CA ARG A 175 9.34 -5.62 16.02
C ARG A 175 8.80 -6.16 17.34
N ALA A 176 7.62 -5.73 17.77
CA ALA A 176 6.97 -6.25 18.97
C ALA A 176 6.62 -7.75 18.86
N LEU A 177 6.52 -8.28 17.63
CA LEU A 177 6.30 -9.69 17.34
C LEU A 177 7.60 -10.49 17.16
N GLY A 178 8.76 -9.86 17.35
CA GLY A 178 10.08 -10.50 17.26
C GLY A 178 10.76 -10.38 15.88
N MET A 179 10.12 -9.72 14.91
CA MET A 179 10.70 -9.53 13.58
C MET A 179 11.83 -8.50 13.58
N THR A 180 12.72 -8.58 12.59
CA THR A 180 13.55 -7.43 12.24
C THR A 180 12.70 -6.44 11.45
N GLY A 181 12.49 -5.24 11.98
CA GLY A 181 11.75 -4.18 11.28
C GLY A 181 12.68 -3.08 10.76
N LEU A 182 12.59 -2.75 9.47
CA LEU A 182 13.23 -1.60 8.83
C LEU A 182 12.18 -0.52 8.57
N HIS A 183 12.38 0.65 9.17
CA HIS A 183 11.65 1.86 8.81
C HIS A 183 12.29 2.44 7.55
N TYR A 184 11.66 2.18 6.42
CA TYR A 184 12.17 2.51 5.11
C TYR A 184 12.24 4.03 4.92
N ARG A 185 13.32 4.47 4.27
CA ARG A 185 13.60 5.89 3.96
C ARG A 185 14.17 6.05 2.57
N ASP A 186 15.09 5.16 2.20
CA ASP A 186 15.75 5.15 0.91
C ASP A 186 16.34 3.76 0.59
N PRO A 187 16.71 3.50 -0.68
CA PRO A 187 17.33 2.25 -1.10
C PRO A 187 18.68 1.96 -0.44
N VAL A 188 19.43 2.99 -0.03
CA VAL A 188 20.74 2.82 0.61
C VAL A 188 20.57 2.16 1.98
N GLY A 189 19.60 2.62 2.77
CA GLY A 189 19.24 2.02 4.05
C GLY A 189 18.72 0.59 3.90
N LEU A 190 17.95 0.31 2.83
CA LEU A 190 17.51 -1.04 2.51
C LEU A 190 18.68 -1.98 2.20
N ARG A 191 19.61 -1.57 1.33
CA ARG A 191 20.81 -2.38 1.03
C ARG A 191 21.65 -2.64 2.29
N ALA A 192 21.81 -1.63 3.15
CA ALA A 192 22.55 -1.77 4.40
C ALA A 192 21.89 -2.76 5.38
N ALA A 193 20.55 -2.81 5.42
CA ALA A 193 19.83 -3.76 6.26
C ALA A 193 19.90 -5.21 5.76
N LEU A 194 20.15 -5.41 4.46
CA LEU A 194 20.21 -6.73 3.82
C LEU A 194 21.63 -7.34 3.75
N ALA A 195 22.67 -6.55 4.05
CA ALA A 195 24.07 -6.95 4.01
C ALA A 195 24.47 -7.83 5.20
#